data_AF-A0A536ZQ89-F1
#
_entry.id   AF-A0A536ZQ89-F1
#
_cell.length_a   1.000
_cell.length_b   1.000
_cell.length_c   1.000
_cell.angle_alpha   90.00
_cell.angle_beta   90.00
_cell.angle_gamma   90.00
#
_symmetry.space_group_name_H-M   'P 1'
#
loop_
_entity.id
_entity.type
_entity.pdbx_description
1 polymer ?
#
loop_
_entity_poly.entity_id
_entity_poly.type
_entity_poly.pdbx_seq_one_letter_code
_entity_poly.pdbx_strand_id
1 'polypeptide(L)'
;MPPVDGFLFTPALLLVEFGRWDDILALPEPAFEAALTGALWHFARALAFAGKGQAEDAQAERSKFLEAAEGVPKTAEFGNNDAEGVLAVARPYLDGRLALMAGNNGAAVVDLRLAVAAEDALAYDEPPAWYLPSRNALGVALLRECDYPAAERVYREELKLLPESGRALFGLRAALLAQKRDREAAAVGKRFERAWRAADMKLETGAM
;
A
#
# COMPACT_ATOMS: atom_id res chain seq x y z
N MET A 1 6.94 17.29 -23.94
CA MET A 1 6.56 15.97 -23.42
C MET A 1 6.41 16.12 -21.92
N PRO A 2 5.39 15.54 -21.28
CA PRO A 2 5.42 15.41 -19.82
C PRO A 2 6.73 14.68 -19.47
N PRO A 3 7.49 15.12 -18.46
CA PRO A 3 8.73 14.46 -18.10
C PRO A 3 8.44 13.00 -17.76
N VAL A 4 9.24 12.08 -18.32
CA VAL A 4 9.22 10.63 -18.02
C VAL A 4 9.47 10.37 -16.52
N ASP A 5 9.96 11.37 -15.79
CA ASP A 5 10.35 11.33 -14.39
C ASP A 5 9.23 10.91 -13.43
N GLY A 6 7.98 11.25 -13.74
CA GLY A 6 6.81 10.83 -12.95
C GLY A 6 6.57 9.31 -12.93
N PHE A 7 7.23 8.57 -13.83
CA PHE A 7 7.11 7.11 -13.96
C PHE A 7 8.34 6.34 -13.47
N LEU A 8 9.41 7.02 -13.04
CA LEU A 8 10.66 6.36 -12.66
C LEU A 8 10.55 5.57 -11.34
N PHE A 9 9.61 5.92 -10.46
CA PHE A 9 9.34 5.13 -9.25
C PHE A 9 8.25 4.07 -9.44
N THR A 10 7.52 4.09 -10.56
CA THR A 10 6.47 3.11 -10.86
C THR A 10 6.99 1.67 -10.80
N PRO A 11 8.20 1.32 -11.29
CA PRO A 11 8.74 -0.02 -11.11
C PRO A 11 8.87 -0.44 -9.65
N ALA A 12 9.36 0.44 -8.77
CA ALA A 12 9.56 0.12 -7.36
C ALA A 12 8.24 -0.11 -6.62
N LEU A 13 7.24 0.77 -6.84
CA LEU A 13 5.91 0.59 -6.23
C LEU A 13 5.15 -0.61 -6.80
N LEU A 14 5.30 -0.92 -8.09
CA LEU A 14 4.74 -2.15 -8.66
C LEU A 14 5.38 -3.39 -8.04
N LEU A 15 6.70 -3.41 -7.86
CA LEU A 15 7.37 -4.50 -7.17
C LEU A 15 6.91 -4.64 -5.71
N VAL A 16 6.59 -3.52 -5.03
CA VAL A 16 5.97 -3.55 -3.70
C VAL A 16 4.62 -4.26 -3.75
N GLU A 17 3.77 -3.89 -4.70
CA GLU A 17 2.47 -4.54 -4.89
C GLU A 17 2.64 -6.05 -5.08
N PHE A 18 3.60 -6.50 -5.88
CA PHE A 18 3.87 -7.94 -6.09
C PHE A 18 4.66 -8.64 -4.98
N GLY A 19 5.09 -7.93 -3.93
CA GLY A 19 5.92 -8.50 -2.87
C GLY A 19 7.29 -8.96 -3.34
N ARG A 20 7.83 -8.37 -4.42
CA ARG A 20 9.13 -8.69 -5.00
C ARG A 20 10.25 -7.96 -4.24
N TRP A 21 10.39 -8.28 -2.95
CA TRP A 21 11.28 -7.55 -2.03
C TRP A 21 12.75 -7.58 -2.47
N ASP A 22 13.25 -8.73 -2.91
CA ASP A 22 14.63 -8.87 -3.38
C ASP A 22 14.91 -8.05 -4.64
N ASP A 23 13.95 -7.97 -5.56
CA ASP A 23 14.07 -7.15 -6.75
C ASP A 23 14.19 -5.66 -6.39
N ILE A 24 13.39 -5.17 -5.44
CA ILE A 24 13.44 -3.77 -4.98
C ILE A 24 14.81 -3.46 -4.40
N LEU A 25 15.35 -4.37 -3.58
CA LEU A 25 16.65 -4.17 -2.95
C LEU A 25 17.81 -4.28 -3.94
N ALA A 26 17.61 -4.96 -5.07
CA ALA A 26 18.56 -5.09 -6.17
C ALA A 26 18.46 -3.95 -7.21
N LEU A 27 17.43 -3.11 -7.16
CA LEU A 27 17.34 -1.94 -8.05
C LEU A 27 18.53 -1.01 -7.80
N PRO A 28 19.18 -0.51 -8.88
CA PRO A 28 20.20 0.51 -8.72
C PRO A 28 19.58 1.76 -8.08
N GLU A 29 20.34 2.41 -7.22
CA GLU A 29 19.98 3.72 -6.70
C GLU A 29 19.84 4.70 -7.87
N PRO A 30 18.69 5.36 -8.03
CA PRO A 30 18.49 6.27 -9.15
C PRO A 30 19.37 7.51 -8.96
N ALA A 31 19.79 8.13 -10.06
CA ALA A 31 20.23 9.52 -10.00
C ALA A 31 19.00 10.31 -9.53
N PHE A 32 19.00 10.79 -8.28
CA PHE A 32 17.87 11.46 -7.64
C PHE A 32 17.57 12.85 -8.22
N GLU A 33 17.54 12.96 -9.55
CA GLU A 33 17.29 14.20 -10.30
C GLU A 33 15.87 14.72 -10.03
N ALA A 34 14.93 13.82 -9.75
CA ALA A 34 13.60 14.13 -9.25
C ALA A 34 13.49 13.81 -7.75
N ALA A 35 13.31 14.83 -6.91
CA ALA A 35 13.28 14.69 -5.45
C ALA A 35 12.20 13.70 -4.95
N LEU A 36 11.01 13.71 -5.56
CA LEU A 36 9.93 12.79 -5.22
C LEU A 36 10.31 11.32 -5.52
N THR A 37 11.01 11.08 -6.63
CA THR A 37 11.51 9.75 -6.99
C THR A 37 12.47 9.20 -5.94
N GLY A 38 13.34 10.06 -5.39
CA GLY A 38 14.25 9.65 -4.31
C GLY A 38 13.56 9.29 -3.02
N ALA A 39 12.58 10.09 -2.60
CA ALA A 39 11.75 9.76 -1.46
C ALA A 39 11.03 8.40 -1.68
N LEU A 40 10.34 8.23 -2.81
CA LEU A 40 9.58 7.00 -3.07
C LEU A 40 10.48 5.76 -3.28
N TRP A 41 11.74 5.93 -3.68
CA TRP A 41 12.72 4.84 -3.71
C TRP A 41 13.06 4.33 -2.31
N HIS A 42 13.37 5.22 -1.37
CA HIS A 42 13.59 4.85 0.04
C HIS A 42 12.33 4.26 0.68
N PHE A 43 11.15 4.80 0.36
CA PHE A 43 9.87 4.24 0.79
C PHE A 43 9.71 2.77 0.36
N ALA A 44 9.96 2.47 -0.92
CA ALA A 44 9.84 1.10 -1.44
C ALA A 44 10.85 0.15 -0.76
N ARG A 45 12.09 0.61 -0.53
CA ARG A 45 13.11 -0.18 0.18
C ARG A 45 12.76 -0.41 1.65
N ALA A 46 12.22 0.59 2.33
CA ALA A 46 11.73 0.44 3.70
C ALA A 46 10.65 -0.65 3.79
N LEU A 47 9.70 -0.66 2.84
CA LEU A 47 8.70 -1.73 2.74
C LEU A 47 9.30 -3.09 2.38
N ALA A 48 10.32 -3.13 1.52
CA ALA A 48 11.00 -4.38 1.16
C ALA A 48 11.72 -5.00 2.36
N PHE A 49 12.48 -4.22 3.12
CA PHE A 49 13.10 -4.68 4.36
C PHE A 49 12.05 -5.10 5.39
N ALA A 50 10.96 -4.34 5.51
CA ALA A 50 9.86 -4.70 6.41
C ALA A 50 9.19 -6.04 6.02
N GLY A 51 8.93 -6.24 4.73
CA GLY A 51 8.38 -7.49 4.19
C GLY A 51 9.30 -8.70 4.42
N LYS A 52 10.61 -8.46 4.54
CA LYS A 52 11.62 -9.48 4.91
C LYS A 52 11.87 -9.60 6.42
N GLY A 53 11.19 -8.82 7.25
CA GLY A 53 11.36 -8.81 8.71
C GLY A 53 12.65 -8.15 9.20
N GLN A 54 13.33 -7.38 8.35
CA GLN A 54 14.59 -6.70 8.66
C GLN A 54 14.29 -5.32 9.28
N ALA A 55 13.93 -5.31 10.56
CA ALA A 55 13.39 -4.13 11.22
C ALA A 55 14.36 -2.93 11.28
N GLU A 56 15.64 -3.16 11.57
CA GLU A 56 16.64 -2.09 11.65
C GLU A 56 16.86 -1.43 10.28
N ASP A 57 17.03 -2.23 9.23
CA ASP A 57 17.17 -1.75 7.85
C ASP A 57 15.92 -0.98 7.38
N ALA A 58 14.73 -1.48 7.73
CA ALA A 58 13.47 -0.83 7.40
C ALA A 58 13.34 0.55 8.05
N GLN A 59 13.74 0.69 9.32
CA GLN A 59 13.76 1.98 10.01
C GLN A 59 14.83 2.93 9.44
N ALA A 60 16.00 2.41 9.07
CA ALA A 60 17.03 3.21 8.42
C ALA A 60 16.56 3.80 7.08
N GLU A 61 15.90 2.99 6.23
CA GLU A 61 15.32 3.49 4.98
C GLU A 61 14.12 4.42 5.22
N ARG A 62 13.31 4.19 6.26
CA ARG A 62 12.24 5.11 6.68
C ARG A 62 12.81 6.50 7.02
N SER A 63 13.91 6.57 7.77
CA SER A 63 14.56 7.84 8.10
C SER A 63 15.03 8.58 6.84
N LYS A 64 15.67 7.86 5.90
CA LYS A 64 16.09 8.45 4.61
C LYS A 64 14.91 8.90 3.75
N PHE A 65 13.80 8.15 3.76
CA PHE A 65 12.56 8.56 3.10
C PHE A 65 12.05 9.90 3.66
N LEU A 66 11.99 10.03 5.00
CA LEU A 66 11.52 11.27 5.62
C LEU A 66 12.43 12.46 5.30
N GLU A 67 13.75 12.28 5.37
CA GLU A 67 14.73 13.31 4.99
C GLU A 67 14.58 13.72 3.51
N ALA A 68 14.49 12.74 2.60
CA ALA A 68 14.29 13.01 1.19
C ALA A 68 12.94 13.72 0.92
N ALA A 69 11.88 13.34 1.64
CA ALA A 69 10.56 13.93 1.53
C ALA A 69 10.53 15.41 1.96
N GLU A 70 11.36 15.83 2.90
CA GLU A 70 11.51 17.24 3.29
C GLU A 70 12.15 18.08 2.17
N GLY A 71 13.00 17.47 1.35
CA GLY A 71 13.64 18.10 0.20
C GLY A 71 12.73 18.26 -1.03
N VAL A 72 11.53 17.67 -1.02
CA VAL A 72 10.58 17.76 -2.15
C VAL A 72 9.84 19.08 -2.12
N PRO A 73 9.89 19.90 -3.19
CA PRO A 73 9.07 21.11 -3.27
C PRO A 73 7.59 20.74 -3.19
N LYS A 74 6.88 21.31 -2.21
CA LYS A 74 5.46 20.97 -1.94
C LYS A 74 4.55 21.16 -3.15
N THR A 75 4.85 22.15 -3.98
CA THR A 75 4.08 22.52 -5.19
C THR A 75 4.61 21.84 -6.45
N ALA A 76 5.53 20.88 -6.33
CA ALA A 76 5.98 20.12 -7.49
C ALA A 76 4.79 19.34 -8.05
N GLU A 77 4.48 19.56 -9.33
CA GLU A 77 3.34 18.93 -9.99
C GLU A 77 3.54 17.42 -10.10
N PHE A 78 2.47 16.67 -9.87
CA PHE A 78 2.41 15.23 -10.06
C PHE A 78 1.06 14.84 -10.67
N GLY A 79 1.00 14.89 -12.00
CA GLY A 79 -0.26 14.70 -12.73
C GLY A 79 -1.27 15.79 -12.37
N ASN A 80 -2.48 15.40 -11.95
CA ASN A 80 -3.51 16.31 -11.45
C ASN A 80 -3.34 16.67 -9.96
N ASN A 81 -2.32 16.13 -9.31
CA ASN A 81 -2.00 16.34 -7.89
C ASN A 81 -0.67 17.08 -7.74
N ASP A 82 -0.26 17.30 -6.50
CA ASP A 82 1.09 17.73 -6.16
C ASP A 82 1.85 16.64 -5.40
N ALA A 83 3.17 16.79 -5.35
CA ALA A 83 4.05 15.85 -4.68
C ALA A 83 3.76 15.74 -3.18
N GLU A 84 3.31 16.82 -2.53
CA GLU A 84 2.95 16.78 -1.11
C GLU A 84 1.69 15.94 -0.86
N GLY A 85 0.70 15.98 -1.76
CA GLY A 85 -0.48 15.10 -1.71
C GLY A 85 -0.09 13.63 -1.75
N VAL A 86 0.83 13.25 -2.65
CA VAL A 86 1.35 11.87 -2.71
C VAL A 86 2.11 11.51 -1.43
N LEU A 87 2.95 12.41 -0.92
CA LEU A 87 3.70 12.17 0.31
C LEU A 87 2.81 12.13 1.57
N ALA A 88 1.67 12.83 1.55
CA ALA A 88 0.66 12.77 2.61
C ALA A 88 -0.01 11.40 2.70
N VAL A 89 -0.06 10.63 1.60
CA VAL A 89 -0.44 9.21 1.62
C VAL A 89 0.74 8.34 2.06
N ALA A 90 1.91 8.55 1.47
CA ALA A 90 3.07 7.67 1.65
C ALA A 90 3.57 7.60 3.10
N ARG A 91 3.64 8.74 3.81
CA ARG A 91 4.14 8.80 5.19
C ARG A 91 3.33 7.91 6.16
N PRO A 92 2.01 8.12 6.34
CA PRO A 92 1.21 7.27 7.21
C PRO A 92 1.08 5.83 6.67
N TYR A 93 1.13 5.64 5.34
CA TYR A 93 1.14 4.29 4.78
C TYR A 93 2.37 3.50 5.26
N LEU A 94 3.56 4.07 5.12
CA LEU A 94 4.81 3.43 5.56
C LEU A 94 4.80 3.16 7.06
N ASP A 95 4.39 4.13 7.86
CA ASP A 95 4.35 4.02 9.32
C ASP A 95 3.43 2.89 9.77
N GLY A 96 2.24 2.80 9.16
CA GLY A 96 1.31 1.72 9.46
C GLY A 96 1.82 0.34 9.06
N ARG A 97 2.55 0.25 7.94
CA ARG A 97 3.17 -1.00 7.49
C ARG A 97 4.29 -1.45 8.41
N LEU A 98 5.13 -0.53 8.89
CA LEU A 98 6.17 -0.81 9.87
C LEU A 98 5.59 -1.17 11.24
N ALA A 99 4.48 -0.53 11.64
CA ALA A 99 3.74 -0.90 12.83
C ALA A 99 3.18 -2.34 12.72
N LEU A 100 2.63 -2.74 11.56
CA LEU A 100 2.20 -4.12 11.31
C LEU A 100 3.36 -5.11 11.42
N MET A 101 4.52 -4.77 10.84
CA MET A 101 5.73 -5.59 10.96
C MET A 101 6.12 -5.81 12.42
N ALA A 102 6.07 -4.74 13.23
CA ALA A 102 6.40 -4.77 14.65
C ALA A 102 5.31 -5.43 15.53
N GLY A 103 4.19 -5.88 14.94
CA GLY A 103 3.05 -6.44 15.66
C GLY A 103 2.20 -5.41 16.40
N ASN A 104 2.45 -4.11 16.20
CA ASN A 104 1.66 -3.02 16.77
C ASN A 104 0.46 -2.69 15.88
N ASN A 105 -0.49 -3.62 15.81
CA ASN A 105 -1.65 -3.53 14.92
C ASN A 105 -2.54 -2.30 15.24
N GLY A 106 -2.69 -1.93 16.52
CA GLY A 106 -3.44 -0.74 16.92
C GLY A 106 -2.87 0.55 16.35
N ALA A 107 -1.55 0.75 16.44
CA ALA A 107 -0.88 1.89 15.80
C ALA A 107 -1.03 1.83 14.27
N ALA A 108 -0.88 0.64 13.69
CA ALA A 108 -1.07 0.47 12.25
C ALA A 108 -2.45 0.88 11.76
N VAL A 109 -3.52 0.56 12.51
CA VAL A 109 -4.89 0.98 12.17
C VAL A 109 -5.01 2.51 12.19
N VAL A 110 -4.37 3.19 13.14
CA VAL A 110 -4.39 4.66 13.21
C VAL A 110 -3.73 5.26 11.98
N ASP A 111 -2.50 4.84 11.67
CA ASP A 111 -1.74 5.41 10.56
C ASP A 111 -2.39 5.07 9.21
N LEU A 112 -2.85 3.83 9.00
CA LEU A 112 -3.46 3.44 7.73
C LEU A 112 -4.83 4.10 7.50
N ARG A 113 -5.53 4.54 8.56
CA ARG A 113 -6.72 5.41 8.39
C ARG A 113 -6.33 6.79 7.87
N LEU A 114 -5.21 7.35 8.33
CA LEU A 114 -4.68 8.62 7.82
C LEU A 114 -4.28 8.46 6.35
N ALA A 115 -3.64 7.35 5.98
CA ALA A 115 -3.30 7.04 4.60
C ALA A 115 -4.54 6.96 3.69
N VAL A 116 -5.59 6.25 4.13
CA VAL A 116 -6.87 6.20 3.38
C VAL A 116 -7.49 7.58 3.22
N ALA A 117 -7.53 8.39 4.28
CA ALA A 117 -8.10 9.73 4.21
C ALA A 117 -7.31 10.66 3.27
N ALA A 118 -5.98 10.53 3.26
CA ALA A 118 -5.11 11.27 2.34
C ALA A 118 -5.30 10.79 0.89
N GLU A 119 -5.41 9.47 0.66
CA GLU A 119 -5.65 8.89 -0.66
C GLU A 119 -7.00 9.35 -1.24
N ASP A 120 -8.04 9.41 -0.40
CA ASP A 120 -9.38 9.90 -0.79
C ASP A 120 -9.40 11.40 -1.13
N ALA A 121 -8.42 12.16 -0.64
CA ALA A 121 -8.30 13.59 -0.91
C ALA A 121 -7.54 13.89 -2.22
N LEU A 122 -6.91 12.88 -2.84
CA LEU A 122 -6.23 13.04 -4.11
C LEU A 122 -7.25 13.34 -5.23
N ALA A 123 -6.87 14.23 -6.14
CA ALA A 123 -7.59 14.44 -7.37
C ALA A 123 -7.52 13.19 -8.26
N TYR A 124 -8.62 12.92 -8.98
CA TYR A 124 -8.69 11.84 -9.94
C TYR A 124 -7.60 11.98 -11.02
N ASP A 125 -6.93 10.89 -11.34
CA ASP A 125 -5.88 10.86 -12.36
C ASP A 125 -5.83 9.50 -13.07
N GLU A 126 -5.33 9.50 -14.31
CA GLU A 126 -5.16 8.30 -15.14
C GLU A 126 -3.75 8.27 -15.75
N PRO A 127 -2.82 7.49 -15.17
CA PRO A 127 -2.98 6.55 -14.04
C PRO A 127 -3.12 7.24 -12.66
N PRO A 128 -3.66 6.54 -11.63
CA PRO A 128 -3.86 7.13 -10.32
C PRO A 128 -2.53 7.59 -9.69
N ALA A 129 -2.57 8.69 -8.93
CA ALA A 129 -1.38 9.23 -8.30
C ALA A 129 -0.79 8.31 -7.21
N TRP A 130 -1.60 7.40 -6.67
CA TRP A 130 -1.21 6.40 -5.69
C TRP A 130 -1.63 5.00 -6.16
N TYR A 131 -0.70 4.05 -6.12
CA TYR A 131 -0.88 2.70 -6.70
C TYR A 131 -1.03 1.60 -5.66
N LEU A 132 -0.79 1.89 -4.38
CA LEU A 132 -0.80 0.92 -3.29
C LEU A 132 -2.07 1.10 -2.45
N PRO A 133 -3.19 0.42 -2.74
CA PRO A 133 -4.48 0.80 -2.17
C PRO A 133 -4.44 0.78 -0.63
N SER A 134 -4.56 1.95 0.01
CA SER A 134 -4.36 2.08 1.46
C SER A 134 -5.45 1.35 2.23
N ARG A 135 -6.65 1.22 1.63
CA ARG A 135 -7.74 0.42 2.17
C ARG A 135 -7.39 -1.05 2.31
N ASN A 136 -6.62 -1.62 1.38
CA ASN A 136 -6.19 -3.02 1.49
C ASN A 136 -5.25 -3.22 2.68
N ALA A 137 -4.28 -2.31 2.86
CA ALA A 137 -3.39 -2.33 4.01
C ALA A 137 -4.16 -2.12 5.33
N LEU A 138 -5.09 -1.16 5.37
CA LEU A 138 -5.95 -0.93 6.54
C LEU A 138 -6.79 -2.17 6.88
N GLY A 139 -7.35 -2.83 5.87
CA GLY A 139 -8.10 -4.08 6.04
C GLY A 139 -7.24 -5.19 6.68
N VAL A 140 -5.96 -5.30 6.28
CA VAL A 140 -5.01 -6.24 6.90
C VAL A 140 -4.79 -5.90 8.37
N ALA A 141 -4.57 -4.64 8.70
CA ALA A 141 -4.39 -4.20 10.08
C ALA A 141 -5.61 -4.50 10.96
N LEU A 142 -6.82 -4.22 10.44
CA LEU A 142 -8.07 -4.51 11.14
C LEU A 142 -8.30 -6.01 11.34
N LEU A 143 -7.95 -6.85 10.36
CA LEU A 143 -8.01 -8.30 10.52
C LEU A 143 -7.06 -8.79 11.62
N ARG A 144 -5.83 -8.28 11.68
CA ARG A 144 -4.84 -8.63 12.71
C ARG A 144 -5.24 -8.15 14.10
N GLU A 145 -5.94 -7.02 14.19
CA GLU A 145 -6.50 -6.49 15.43
C GLU A 145 -7.86 -7.13 15.81
N CYS A 146 -8.30 -8.14 15.06
CA CYS A 146 -9.58 -8.83 15.25
C CYS A 146 -10.84 -7.93 15.12
N ASP A 147 -10.74 -6.72 14.56
CA ASP A 147 -11.90 -5.87 14.22
C ASP A 147 -12.46 -6.27 12.85
N TYR A 148 -12.99 -7.49 12.79
CA TYR A 148 -13.51 -8.08 11.55
C TYR A 148 -14.66 -7.28 10.93
N PRO A 149 -15.62 -6.71 11.69
CA PRO A 149 -16.66 -5.87 11.11
C PRO A 149 -16.11 -4.60 10.45
N ALA A 150 -15.07 -3.96 11.02
CA ALA A 150 -14.42 -2.83 10.36
C ALA A 150 -13.64 -3.25 9.12
N ALA A 151 -12.90 -4.37 9.18
CA ALA A 151 -12.19 -4.91 8.03
C ALA A 151 -13.14 -5.17 6.86
N GLU A 152 -14.30 -5.80 7.12
CA GLU A 152 -15.34 -6.02 6.11
C GLU A 152 -15.80 -4.71 5.47
N ARG A 153 -16.09 -3.67 6.27
CA ARG A 153 -16.52 -2.37 5.73
C ARG A 153 -15.48 -1.79 4.80
N VAL A 154 -14.21 -1.77 5.22
CA VAL A 154 -13.11 -1.22 4.42
C VAL A 154 -12.96 -1.96 3.09
N TYR A 155 -12.97 -3.31 3.09
CA TYR A 155 -12.89 -4.07 1.85
C TYR A 155 -14.12 -3.89 0.95
N ARG A 156 -15.32 -3.72 1.51
CA ARG A 156 -16.51 -3.42 0.71
C ARG A 156 -16.44 -2.05 0.06
N GLU A 157 -15.92 -1.03 0.74
CA GLU A 157 -15.69 0.28 0.13
C GLU A 157 -14.65 0.20 -0.99
N GLU A 158 -13.55 -0.52 -0.77
CA GLU A 158 -12.55 -0.77 -1.83
C GLU A 158 -13.17 -1.44 -3.05
N LEU A 159 -14.05 -2.43 -2.86
CA LEU A 159 -14.76 -3.12 -3.94
C LEU A 159 -15.84 -2.27 -4.62
N LYS A 160 -16.19 -1.09 -4.11
CA LYS A 160 -17.00 -0.13 -4.89
C LYS A 160 -16.14 0.62 -5.91
N LEU A 161 -14.89 0.91 -5.54
CA LEU A 161 -13.92 1.59 -6.38
C LEU A 161 -13.30 0.63 -7.41
N LEU A 162 -12.89 -0.56 -6.96
CA LEU A 162 -12.25 -1.60 -7.75
C LEU A 162 -13.01 -2.94 -7.60
N PRO A 163 -14.13 -3.14 -8.31
CA PRO A 163 -15.04 -4.27 -8.09
C PRO A 163 -14.41 -5.65 -8.08
N GLU A 164 -13.46 -5.93 -8.96
CA GLU A 164 -12.80 -7.24 -9.03
C GLU A 164 -11.37 -7.21 -8.48
N SER A 165 -11.08 -6.29 -7.54
CA SER A 165 -9.80 -6.30 -6.81
C SER A 165 -9.64 -7.61 -6.04
N GLY A 166 -8.72 -8.47 -6.50
CA GLY A 166 -8.52 -9.79 -5.90
C GLY A 166 -8.05 -9.73 -4.44
N ARG A 167 -7.22 -8.75 -4.08
CA ARG A 167 -6.81 -8.52 -2.68
C ARG A 167 -7.99 -8.13 -1.80
N ALA A 168 -8.84 -7.21 -2.27
CA ALA A 168 -10.00 -6.80 -1.51
C ALA A 168 -11.03 -7.93 -1.37
N LEU A 169 -11.23 -8.75 -2.41
CA LEU A 169 -12.06 -9.95 -2.34
C LEU A 169 -11.49 -10.99 -1.37
N PHE A 170 -10.18 -11.21 -1.40
CA PHE A 170 -9.49 -12.13 -0.49
C PHE A 170 -9.61 -11.68 0.97
N GLY A 171 -9.37 -10.40 1.24
CA GLY A 171 -9.52 -9.79 2.56
C GLY A 171 -10.97 -9.78 3.06
N LEU A 172 -11.94 -9.45 2.20
CA LEU A 172 -13.36 -9.51 2.52
C LEU A 172 -13.78 -10.94 2.90
N ARG A 173 -13.33 -11.94 2.15
CA ARG A 173 -13.60 -13.35 2.49
C ARG A 173 -13.04 -13.69 3.87
N ALA A 174 -11.81 -13.29 4.18
CA ALA A 174 -11.20 -13.52 5.48
C ALA A 174 -12.02 -12.87 6.62
N ALA A 175 -12.44 -11.61 6.44
CA ALA A 175 -13.26 -10.89 7.42
C ALA A 175 -14.62 -11.58 7.65
N LEU A 176 -15.26 -12.10 6.60
CA LEU A 176 -16.54 -12.81 6.70
C LEU A 176 -16.40 -14.17 7.39
N LEU A 177 -15.32 -14.92 7.11
CA LEU A 177 -15.03 -16.19 7.79
C LEU A 177 -14.78 -15.98 9.29
N ALA A 178 -14.01 -14.95 9.66
CA ALA A 178 -13.76 -14.62 11.05
C ALA A 178 -15.05 -14.23 11.81
N GLN A 179 -16.03 -13.69 11.10
CA GLN A 179 -17.38 -13.41 11.60
C GLN A 179 -18.35 -14.61 11.52
N LYS A 180 -17.89 -15.79 11.11
CA LYS A 180 -18.70 -17.02 10.95
C LYS A 180 -19.84 -16.89 9.93
N ARG A 181 -19.66 -16.05 8.90
CA ARG A 181 -20.63 -15.81 7.81
C ARG A 181 -20.30 -16.66 6.58
N ASP A 182 -20.28 -17.98 6.77
CA ASP A 182 -19.74 -18.94 5.78
C ASP A 182 -20.40 -18.87 4.40
N ARG A 183 -21.73 -18.65 4.35
CA ARG A 183 -22.46 -18.56 3.07
C ARG A 183 -22.00 -17.36 2.24
N GLU A 184 -21.79 -16.21 2.88
CA GLU A 184 -21.33 -15.00 2.19
C GLU A 184 -19.85 -15.11 1.85
N ALA A 185 -19.04 -15.66 2.76
CA ALA A 185 -17.63 -15.92 2.49
C ALA A 185 -17.45 -16.87 1.28
N ALA A 186 -18.32 -17.88 1.14
CA ALA A 186 -18.31 -18.78 -0.01
C ALA A 186 -18.67 -18.05 -1.33
N ALA A 187 -19.63 -17.12 -1.30
CA ALA A 187 -19.99 -16.32 -2.46
C ALA A 187 -18.84 -15.38 -2.89
N VAL A 188 -18.23 -14.68 -1.92
CA VAL A 188 -17.05 -13.83 -2.17
C VAL A 188 -15.87 -14.68 -2.64
N GLY A 189 -15.67 -15.87 -2.09
CA GLY A 189 -14.64 -16.82 -2.52
C GLY A 189 -14.76 -17.18 -4.00
N LYS A 190 -15.97 -17.52 -4.49
CA LYS A 190 -16.17 -17.78 -5.93
C LYS A 190 -15.81 -16.58 -6.80
N ARG A 191 -16.08 -15.36 -6.33
CA ARG A 191 -15.73 -14.12 -7.03
C ARG A 191 -14.21 -13.93 -7.05
N PHE A 192 -13.54 -14.15 -5.91
CA PHE A 192 -12.08 -14.14 -5.79
C PHE A 192 -11.43 -15.12 -6.77
N GLU A 193 -11.84 -16.39 -6.78
CA GLU A 193 -11.26 -17.41 -7.67
C GLU A 193 -11.36 -17.00 -9.15
N ARG A 194 -12.46 -16.35 -9.55
CA ARG A 194 -12.62 -15.85 -10.92
C ARG A 194 -11.70 -14.66 -11.21
N ALA A 195 -11.63 -13.70 -10.29
CA ALA A 195 -10.82 -12.49 -10.43
C ALA A 195 -9.30 -12.78 -10.39
N TRP A 196 -8.89 -13.80 -9.64
CA TRP A 196 -7.48 -14.11 -9.36
C TRP A 196 -6.97 -15.35 -10.12
N ARG A 197 -7.75 -15.92 -11.05
CA ARG A 197 -7.44 -17.19 -11.73
C ARG A 197 -6.10 -17.22 -12.49
N ALA A 198 -5.65 -16.07 -12.97
CA ALA A 198 -4.46 -15.93 -13.81
C ALA A 198 -3.33 -15.18 -13.08
N ALA A 199 -3.47 -14.98 -11.76
CA ALA A 199 -2.46 -14.30 -10.98
C ALA A 199 -1.26 -15.22 -10.73
N ASP A 200 -0.06 -14.69 -10.90
CA ASP A 200 1.20 -15.40 -10.66
C ASP A 200 1.55 -15.50 -9.16
N MET A 201 0.79 -14.84 -8.29
CA MET A 201 1.03 -14.79 -6.84
C MET A 201 -0.13 -15.39 -6.03
N LYS A 202 0.22 -16.09 -4.95
CA LYS A 202 -0.74 -16.54 -3.94
C LYS A 202 -0.86 -15.48 -2.85
N LEU A 203 -2.09 -15.18 -2.44
CA LEU A 203 -2.35 -14.27 -1.32
C LEU A 203 -2.42 -15.06 -0.02
N GLU A 204 -1.81 -14.52 1.03
CA GLU A 204 -1.86 -15.06 2.38
C GLU A 204 -2.61 -14.10 3.30
N THR A 205 -3.40 -14.65 4.22
CA THR A 205 -4.22 -13.84 5.12
C THR A 205 -3.34 -13.06 6.08
N GLY A 206 -3.48 -11.73 6.07
CA GLY A 206 -2.72 -10.86 6.95
C GLY A 206 -1.28 -10.64 6.53
N ALA A 207 -0.85 -11.05 5.33
CA ALA A 207 0.46 -10.68 4.79
C ALA A 207 0.55 -9.16 4.57
N MET A 208 1.77 -8.65 4.68
CA MET A 208 2.09 -7.24 4.43
C MET A 208 1.98 -6.96 2.93
#